data_AF-A0A5D3KPE3-F1
#
_entry.id   AF-A0A5D3KPE3-F1
#
_cell.length_a   1.000
_cell.length_b   1.000
_cell.length_c   1.000
_cell.angle_alpha   90.00
_cell.angle_beta   90.00
_cell.angle_gamma   90.00
#
_symmetry.space_group_name_H-M   'P 1'
#
loop_
_entity.id
_entity.type
_entity.pdbx_description
1 polymer ?
#
loop_
_entity_poly.entity_id
_entity_poly.type
_entity_poly.pdbx_seq_one_letter_code
_entity_poly.pdbx_strand_id
1 'polypeptide(L)'
;MSVPTNVRRFEALLYASLMLDALSVAVQDRTPTIEMTEQMIMTATLLAGGMILLLVYFVWLAAHWRKNWPRWVLAAALVLSVISLGQILGDKGLELDSVIEIVSCVLTGFGLYFSFTGDARGWFNA
;
A
#
# COMPACT_ATOMS: atom_id res chain seq x y z
N MET A 1 -5.51 -20.88 17.99
CA MET A 1 -5.60 -19.53 18.61
C MET A 1 -6.27 -18.61 17.61
N SER A 2 -7.38 -17.98 17.98
CA SER A 2 -8.10 -17.04 17.10
C SER A 2 -7.26 -15.78 16.87
N VAL A 3 -7.15 -15.34 15.62
CA VAL A 3 -6.47 -14.09 15.24
C VAL A 3 -7.21 -12.92 15.93
N PRO A 4 -6.50 -11.99 16.62
CA PRO A 4 -7.14 -10.86 17.28
C PRO A 4 -7.91 -9.97 16.28
N THR A 5 -9.03 -9.40 16.71
CA THR A 5 -9.90 -8.58 15.85
C THR A 5 -9.17 -7.39 15.20
N ASN A 6 -8.21 -6.77 15.92
CA ASN A 6 -7.40 -5.67 15.37
C ASN A 6 -6.44 -6.13 14.27
N VAL A 7 -5.87 -7.34 14.39
CA VAL A 7 -5.02 -7.93 13.34
C VAL A 7 -5.85 -8.22 12.09
N ARG A 8 -7.08 -8.70 12.26
CA ARG A 8 -8.01 -8.94 11.15
C ARG A 8 -8.45 -7.63 10.46
N ARG A 9 -8.64 -6.55 11.23
CA ARG A 9 -8.92 -5.21 10.68
C ARG A 9 -7.72 -4.61 9.95
N PHE A 10 -6.51 -4.76 10.49
CA PHE A 10 -5.26 -4.40 9.82
C PHE A 10 -5.13 -5.11 8.47
N GLU A 11 -5.30 -6.44 8.46
CA GLU A 11 -5.20 -7.25 7.24
C GLU A 11 -6.27 -6.86 6.21
N ALA A 12 -7.52 -6.69 6.63
CA ALA A 12 -8.60 -6.29 5.73
C ALA A 12 -8.37 -4.89 5.13
N LEU A 13 -7.91 -3.92 5.93
CA LEU A 13 -7.63 -2.56 5.46
C LEU A 13 -6.44 -2.52 4.49
N LEU A 14 -5.38 -3.28 4.76
CA LEU A 14 -4.23 -3.34 3.86
C LEU A 14 -4.52 -4.10 2.57
N TYR A 15 -5.32 -5.16 2.61
CA TYR A 15 -5.74 -5.80 1.36
C TYR A 15 -6.68 -4.90 0.56
N ALA A 16 -7.54 -4.14 1.23
CA ALA A 16 -8.38 -3.15 0.55
C ALA A 16 -7.54 -2.03 -0.08
N SER A 17 -6.50 -1.52 0.60
CA SER A 17 -5.59 -0.53 0.02
C SER A 17 -4.81 -1.10 -1.16
N LEU A 18 -4.25 -2.30 -1.04
CA LEU A 18 -3.53 -2.96 -2.15
C LEU A 18 -4.43 -3.27 -3.35
N MET A 19 -5.70 -3.56 -3.13
CA MET A 19 -6.68 -3.71 -4.21
C MET A 19 -6.94 -2.38 -4.90
N LEU A 20 -7.03 -1.28 -4.15
CA LEU A 20 -7.14 0.06 -4.71
C LEU A 20 -5.88 0.45 -5.48
N ASP A 21 -4.68 0.15 -4.98
CA ASP A 21 -3.42 0.39 -5.69
C ASP A 21 -3.39 -0.37 -7.03
N ALA A 22 -3.82 -1.63 -7.03
CA ALA A 22 -3.92 -2.42 -8.26
C ALA A 22 -4.94 -1.84 -9.25
N LEU A 23 -6.07 -1.33 -8.76
CA LEU A 23 -7.08 -0.65 -9.57
C LEU A 23 -6.52 0.67 -10.13
N SER A 24 -5.79 1.43 -9.32
CA SER A 24 -5.08 2.65 -9.71
C SER A 24 -4.17 2.38 -10.92
N VAL A 25 -3.31 1.36 -10.80
CA VAL A 25 -2.41 0.92 -11.87
C VAL A 25 -3.17 0.49 -13.12
N ALA A 26 -4.36 -0.09 -12.99
CA ALA A 26 -5.18 -0.51 -14.14
C ALA A 26 -5.87 0.68 -14.83
N VAL A 27 -6.26 1.71 -14.08
CA VAL A 27 -7.01 2.89 -14.55
C VAL A 27 -6.06 4.02 -15.02
N GLN A 28 -4.79 3.97 -14.62
CA GLN A 28 -3.78 4.95 -14.98
C GLN A 28 -3.68 5.14 -16.50
N ASP A 29 -3.83 6.38 -16.97
CA ASP A 29 -3.77 6.72 -18.40
C ASP A 29 -2.34 6.54 -18.91
N ARG A 30 -2.16 5.56 -19.81
CA ARG A 30 -0.86 5.17 -20.37
C ARG A 30 -0.67 5.70 -21.79
N THR A 31 -1.34 6.79 -22.14
CA THR A 31 -1.18 7.39 -23.48
C THR A 31 0.30 7.81 -23.65
N PRO A 32 1.05 7.18 -24.58
CA PRO A 32 2.47 7.47 -24.75
C PRO A 32 2.64 8.90 -25.25
N THR A 33 3.32 9.73 -24.46
CA THR A 33 3.71 11.09 -24.82
C THR A 33 5.20 11.11 -25.17
N ILE A 34 5.68 12.19 -25.81
CA ILE A 34 7.06 12.32 -26.30
C ILE A 34 8.11 12.11 -25.19
N GLU A 35 7.72 12.28 -23.92
CA GLU A 35 8.58 12.09 -22.74
C GLU A 35 8.47 10.70 -22.09
N MET A 36 7.37 9.95 -22.31
CA MET A 36 7.15 8.62 -21.73
C MET A 36 7.14 7.54 -22.82
N THR A 37 8.26 6.83 -22.94
CA THR A 37 8.40 5.70 -23.87
C THR A 37 7.56 4.51 -23.38
N GLU A 38 7.04 3.69 -24.31
CA GLU A 38 6.29 2.46 -23.98
C GLU A 38 7.05 1.54 -23.00
N GLN A 39 8.39 1.49 -23.14
CA GLN A 39 9.25 0.71 -22.27
C GLN A 39 9.30 1.22 -20.82
N MET A 40 9.25 2.54 -20.60
CA MET A 40 9.15 3.13 -19.26
C MET A 40 7.80 2.80 -18.62
N ILE A 41 6.71 2.91 -19.38
CA ILE A 41 5.36 2.59 -18.92
C ILE A 41 5.26 1.11 -18.50
N MET A 42 5.78 0.21 -19.32
CA MET A 42 5.80 -1.23 -19.03
C MET A 42 6.63 -1.54 -17.77
N THR A 43 7.81 -0.94 -17.65
CA THR A 43 8.71 -1.15 -16.50
C THR A 43 8.08 -0.63 -15.20
N ALA A 44 7.48 0.56 -15.23
CA ALA A 44 6.77 1.13 -14.09
C ALA A 44 5.59 0.26 -13.66
N THR A 45 4.82 -0.26 -14.62
CA THR A 45 3.69 -1.15 -14.35
C THR A 45 4.13 -2.47 -13.72
N LEU A 46 5.20 -3.08 -14.25
CA LEU A 46 5.78 -4.31 -13.68
C LEU A 46 6.32 -4.09 -12.27
N LEU A 47 7.02 -2.97 -12.03
CA LEU A 47 7.52 -2.62 -10.71
C LEU A 47 6.38 -2.37 -9.72
N ALA A 48 5.35 -1.61 -10.12
CA ALA A 48 4.18 -1.36 -9.28
C ALA A 48 3.46 -2.67 -8.92
N GLY A 49 3.18 -3.54 -9.90
CA GLY A 49 2.59 -4.85 -9.66
C GLY A 49 3.45 -5.74 -8.76
N GLY A 50 4.76 -5.75 -8.99
CA GLY A 50 5.71 -6.49 -8.15
C GLY A 50 5.75 -5.98 -6.70
N MET A 51 5.72 -4.66 -6.51
CA MET A 51 5.66 -4.04 -5.19
C MET A 51 4.35 -4.36 -4.47
N ILE A 52 3.21 -4.31 -5.15
CA ILE A 52 1.91 -4.68 -4.58
C ILE A 52 1.95 -6.13 -4.09
N LEU A 53 2.44 -7.08 -4.89
CA LEU A 53 2.57 -8.48 -4.49
C LEU A 53 3.51 -8.68 -3.29
N LEU A 54 4.61 -7.94 -3.26
CA LEU A 54 5.57 -7.96 -2.14
C LEU A 54 4.93 -7.40 -0.85
N LEU A 55 4.12 -6.34 -0.96
CA LEU A 55 3.37 -5.79 0.17
C LEU A 55 2.27 -6.76 0.65
N VAL A 56 1.54 -7.42 -0.27
CA VAL A 56 0.60 -8.52 0.05
C VAL A 56 1.31 -9.60 0.86
N TYR A 57 2.50 -10.01 0.41
CA TYR A 57 3.31 -11.00 1.12
C TYR A 57 3.72 -10.53 2.52
N PHE A 58 4.09 -9.25 2.69
CA PHE A 58 4.39 -8.69 4.01
C PHE A 58 3.18 -8.60 4.92
N VAL A 59 1.99 -8.29 4.40
CA VAL A 59 0.74 -8.30 5.18
C VAL A 59 0.45 -9.70 5.69
N TRP A 60 0.52 -10.69 4.79
CA TRP A 60 0.35 -12.09 5.13
C TRP A 60 1.38 -12.55 6.17
N LEU A 61 2.66 -12.21 5.97
CA LEU A 61 3.73 -12.55 6.90
C LEU A 61 3.53 -11.89 8.27
N ALA A 62 3.09 -10.63 8.31
CA ALA A 62 2.75 -9.95 9.55
C ALA A 62 1.63 -10.70 10.29
N ALA A 63 0.50 -10.94 9.60
CA ALA A 63 -0.68 -11.55 10.19
C ALA A 63 -0.42 -12.98 10.70
N HIS A 64 0.31 -13.81 9.93
CA HIS A 64 0.50 -15.22 10.23
C HIS A 64 1.73 -15.53 11.09
N TRP A 65 2.86 -14.82 10.91
CA TRP A 65 4.12 -15.15 11.59
C TRP A 65 4.37 -14.33 12.87
N ARG A 66 3.41 -13.50 13.32
CA ARG A 66 3.52 -12.63 14.51
C ARG A 66 4.75 -11.71 14.53
N LYS A 67 5.44 -11.53 13.40
CA LYS A 67 6.65 -10.72 13.36
C LYS A 67 6.34 -9.23 13.38
N ASN A 68 7.16 -8.48 14.11
CA ASN A 68 7.04 -7.04 14.27
C ASN A 68 7.73 -6.24 13.14
N TRP A 69 8.74 -6.81 12.47
CA TRP A 69 9.50 -6.16 11.40
C TRP A 69 8.67 -5.75 10.17
N PRO A 70 7.71 -6.57 9.66
CA PRO A 70 6.87 -6.19 8.52
C PRO A 70 6.07 -4.90 8.76
N ARG A 71 5.68 -4.61 10.02
CA ARG A 71 4.96 -3.38 10.36
C ARG A 71 5.80 -2.13 10.07
N TRP A 72 7.10 -2.18 10.38
CA TRP A 72 8.02 -1.09 10.11
C TRP A 72 8.30 -0.93 8.62
N VAL A 73 8.39 -2.05 7.88
CA VAL A 73 8.55 -2.02 6.44
C VAL A 73 7.31 -1.42 5.76
N LEU A 74 6.11 -1.82 6.17
CA LEU A 74 4.84 -1.27 5.69
C LEU A 74 4.70 0.23 6.04
N ALA A 75 5.13 0.64 7.24
CA ALA A 75 5.15 2.04 7.64
C ALA A 75 6.13 2.87 6.78
N ALA A 76 7.33 2.35 6.53
CA ALA A 76 8.30 3.00 5.66
C ALA A 76 7.79 3.11 4.22
N ALA A 77 7.18 2.04 3.69
CA ALA A 77 6.55 2.03 2.38
C ALA A 77 5.44 3.08 2.27
N LEU A 78 4.60 3.21 3.32
CA LEU A 78 3.56 4.25 3.37
C LEU A 78 4.17 5.66 3.34
N VAL A 79 5.23 5.93 4.10
CA VAL A 79 5.88 7.25 4.09
C VAL A 79 6.44 7.57 2.71
N LEU A 80 7.07 6.60 2.04
CA LEU A 80 7.56 6.77 0.67
C LEU A 80 6.43 7.05 -0.32
N SER A 81 5.30 6.33 -0.19
CA SER A 81 4.10 6.57 -1.00
C SER A 81 3.54 7.98 -0.79
N VAL A 82 3.43 8.46 0.46
CA VAL A 82 2.97 9.84 0.75
C VAL A 82 3.88 10.89 0.10
N ILE A 83 5.20 10.70 0.14
CA ILE A 83 6.15 11.62 -0.49
C ILE A 83 5.96 11.62 -2.01
N SER A 84 5.88 10.44 -2.62
CA SER A 84 5.66 10.27 -4.06
C SER A 84 4.35 10.92 -4.51
N LEU A 85 3.27 10.69 -3.77
CA LEU A 85 1.96 11.27 -4.02
C LEU A 85 2.00 12.80 -3.96
N GLY A 86 2.70 13.38 -2.98
CA GLY A 86 2.90 14.82 -2.88
C GLY A 86 3.61 15.43 -4.10
N GLN A 87 4.57 14.71 -4.69
CA GLN A 87 5.24 15.13 -5.92
C GLN A 87 4.28 15.05 -7.12
N ILE A 88 3.55 13.94 -7.25
CA ILE A 88 2.59 13.73 -8.36
C ILE A 88 1.47 14.78 -8.33
N LEU A 89 0.90 15.08 -7.16
CA LEU A 89 -0.11 16.15 -7.05
C LEU A 89 0.46 17.53 -7.40
N GLY A 90 1.74 17.78 -7.08
CA GLY A 90 2.42 19.03 -7.42
C GLY A 90 2.63 19.21 -8.94
N ASP A 91 2.97 18.12 -9.63
CA ASP A 91 3.29 18.15 -11.06
C ASP A 91 2.05 18.00 -11.96
N LYS A 92 1.10 17.12 -11.59
CA LYS A 92 -0.04 16.72 -12.44
C LYS A 92 -1.41 17.18 -11.94
N GLY A 93 -1.52 17.63 -10.68
CA GLY A 93 -2.79 18.01 -10.06
C GLY A 93 -3.64 16.81 -9.60
N LEU A 94 -4.95 17.00 -9.47
CA LEU A 94 -5.89 15.97 -8.99
C LEU A 94 -6.43 15.13 -10.15
N GLU A 95 -5.77 14.01 -10.45
CA GLU A 95 -6.26 12.99 -11.38
C GLU A 95 -7.00 11.86 -10.64
N LEU A 96 -7.82 11.08 -11.37
CA LEU A 96 -8.57 9.95 -10.79
C LEU A 96 -7.64 8.92 -10.12
N ASP A 97 -6.48 8.66 -10.71
CA ASP A 97 -5.44 7.80 -10.14
C ASP A 97 -4.91 8.35 -8.80
N SER A 98 -4.62 9.65 -8.73
CA SER A 98 -4.18 10.29 -7.49
C SER A 98 -5.25 10.25 -6.40
N VAL A 99 -6.55 10.33 -6.74
CA VAL A 99 -7.64 10.17 -5.75
C VAL A 99 -7.67 8.75 -5.19
N ILE A 100 -7.51 7.73 -6.05
CA ILE A 100 -7.45 6.33 -5.62
C ILE A 100 -6.25 6.10 -4.70
N GLU A 101 -5.07 6.65 -5.06
CA GLU A 101 -3.86 6.56 -4.26
C GLU A 101 -4.00 7.28 -2.90
N ILE A 102 -4.66 8.44 -2.83
CA ILE A 102 -4.98 9.13 -1.56
C ILE A 102 -5.83 8.22 -0.66
N VAL A 103 -6.90 7.63 -1.20
CA VAL A 103 -7.79 6.75 -0.44
C VAL A 103 -7.02 5.51 0.04
N SER A 104 -6.22 4.89 -0.83
CA SER A 104 -5.35 3.77 -0.49
C SER A 104 -4.35 4.11 0.62
N CYS A 105 -3.73 5.28 0.54
CA CYS A 105 -2.81 5.79 1.56
C CYS A 105 -3.50 5.94 2.91
N VAL A 106 -4.71 6.53 2.93
CA VAL A 106 -5.50 6.68 4.16
C VAL A 106 -5.87 5.31 4.75
N LEU A 107 -6.32 4.36 3.94
CA LEU A 107 -6.62 3.00 4.38
C LEU A 107 -5.37 2.31 4.96
N THR A 108 -4.22 2.47 4.31
CA THR A 108 -2.95 1.91 4.76
C THR A 108 -2.52 2.50 6.09
N GLY A 109 -2.66 3.82 6.26
CA GLY A 109 -2.43 4.51 7.53
C GLY A 109 -3.33 4.01 8.66
N PHE A 110 -4.63 3.86 8.39
CA PHE A 110 -5.58 3.30 9.37
C PHE A 110 -5.27 1.83 9.70
N GLY A 111 -4.91 1.03 8.70
CA GLY A 111 -4.46 -0.35 8.90
C GLY A 111 -3.28 -0.38 9.87
N LEU A 112 -2.22 0.37 9.56
CA LEU A 112 -1.04 0.50 10.42
C LEU A 112 -1.40 0.97 11.83
N TYR A 113 -2.29 1.95 11.99
CA TYR A 113 -2.77 2.40 13.29
C TYR A 113 -3.37 1.25 14.11
N PHE A 114 -4.21 0.39 13.52
CA PHE A 114 -4.72 -0.81 14.19
C PHE A 114 -3.63 -1.83 14.51
N SER A 115 -2.54 -1.89 13.74
CA SER A 115 -1.39 -2.78 14.02
C SER A 115 -0.60 -2.38 15.28
N PHE A 116 -0.65 -1.10 15.68
CA PHE A 116 0.01 -0.57 16.87
C PHE A 116 -0.91 -0.47 18.10
N THR A 117 -2.22 -0.71 17.93
CA THR A 117 -3.24 -0.42 18.94
C THR A 117 -3.94 -1.68 19.48
N GLY A 118 -4.27 -1.67 20.77
CA GLY A 118 -5.07 -2.72 21.43
C GLY A 118 -4.42 -4.12 21.38
N ASP A 119 -5.24 -5.14 21.14
CA ASP A 119 -4.84 -6.56 21.19
C ASP A 119 -3.79 -6.97 20.15
N ALA A 120 -3.58 -6.14 19.11
CA ALA A 120 -2.52 -6.36 18.13
C ALA A 120 -1.13 -6.18 18.75
N ARG A 121 -0.97 -5.25 19.71
CA ARG A 121 0.33 -4.97 20.33
C ARG A 121 0.84 -6.18 21.12
N GLY A 122 -0.05 -6.89 21.80
CA GLY A 122 0.24 -8.15 22.48
C GLY A 122 0.54 -9.27 21.50
N TRP A 123 -0.20 -9.39 20.40
CA TRP A 123 0.01 -10.46 19.40
C TRP A 123 1.35 -10.37 18.66
N PHE A 124 1.83 -9.15 18.38
CA PHE A 124 3.10 -8.93 17.67
C PHE A 124 4.32 -8.79 18.59
N ASN A 125 4.13 -8.66 19.91
CA ASN A 125 5.21 -8.62 20.91
C ASN A 125 5.26 -9.88 21.79
N ALA A 126 4.36 -10.86 21.57
CA ALA A 126 4.32 -12.13 22.30
C ALA A 126 5.15 -13.22 21.63
#